data_AF-A0A266QAY9-F1
#
_entry.id   AF-A0A266QAY9-F1
#
_cell.length_a   1.000
_cell.length_b   1.000
_cell.length_c   1.000
_cell.angle_alpha   90.00
_cell.angle_beta   90.00
_cell.angle_gamma   90.00
#
_symmetry.space_group_name_H-M   'P 1'
#
loop_
_entity.id
_entity.type
_entity.pdbx_description
1 polymer ?
#
loop_
_entity_poly.entity_id
_entity_poly.type
_entity_poly.pdbx_seq_one_letter_code
_entity_poly.pdbx_strand_id
1 'polypeptide(L)'
;MATDELRRKLAQRLAASRGLLLANDALGKNDGIAGRTIPVAPENREIPLSNAQERMWFLHRLDPAASAYNVCVLWHLHGNLDAVALQYSAEKITQRHSIFRTTYYVDENGNARQKILPHLPPIGIQKTSVNVYLPSRK
;
A
#
# COMPACT_ATOMS: atom_id res chain seq x y z
N MET A 1 -14.64 31.18 3.51
CA MET A 1 -15.80 30.26 3.70
C MET A 1 -15.46 28.79 3.41
N ALA A 2 -14.73 28.45 2.34
CA ALA A 2 -14.38 27.04 2.00
C ALA A 2 -13.38 26.35 2.97
N THR A 3 -12.57 27.13 3.69
CA THR A 3 -11.51 26.63 4.60
C THR A 3 -12.05 26.11 5.95
N ASP A 4 -13.13 26.70 6.45
CA ASP A 4 -13.73 26.28 7.73
C ASP A 4 -14.58 25.02 7.61
N GLU A 5 -15.17 24.79 6.44
CA GLU A 5 -15.92 23.57 6.15
C GLU A 5 -14.98 22.37 6.04
N LEU A 6 -13.83 22.54 5.38
CA LEU A 6 -12.78 21.52 5.30
C LEU A 6 -12.19 21.22 6.70
N ARG A 7 -11.95 22.26 7.51
CA ARG A 7 -11.51 22.10 8.91
C ARG A 7 -12.54 21.40 9.79
N ARG A 8 -13.84 21.69 9.63
CA ARG A 8 -14.92 20.98 10.35
C ARG A 8 -15.04 19.53 9.92
N LYS A 9 -14.98 19.25 8.62
CA LYS A 9 -14.97 17.87 8.08
C LYS A 9 -13.73 17.09 8.55
N LEU A 10 -12.57 17.75 8.63
CA LEU A 10 -11.34 17.20 9.22
C LEU A 10 -11.51 16.89 10.71
N ALA A 11 -12.06 17.82 11.49
CA ALA A 11 -12.27 17.64 12.93
C ALA A 11 -13.31 16.54 13.23
N GLN A 12 -14.39 16.46 12.45
CA GLN A 12 -15.41 15.41 12.58
C GLN A 12 -14.86 14.03 12.22
N ARG A 13 -14.03 13.91 11.17
CA ARG A 13 -13.37 12.64 10.84
C ARG A 13 -12.24 12.29 11.80
N LEU A 14 -11.50 13.26 12.35
CA LEU A 14 -10.52 13.02 13.42
C LEU A 14 -11.18 12.51 14.71
N ALA A 15 -12.37 13.01 15.07
CA ALA A 15 -13.14 12.52 16.20
C ALA A 15 -13.65 11.09 15.96
N ALA A 16 -14.13 10.78 14.74
CA ALA A 16 -14.53 9.43 14.35
C ALA A 16 -13.33 8.44 14.28
N SER A 17 -12.16 8.91 13.83
CA SER A 17 -10.91 8.14 13.78
C SER A 17 -10.14 8.16 15.11
N ARG A 18 -10.63 8.79 16.18
CA ARG A 18 -9.99 8.75 17.50
C ARG A 18 -9.99 7.33 18.07
N GLY A 19 -11.01 6.52 17.78
CA GLY A 19 -11.00 5.09 18.06
C GLY A 19 -9.96 4.31 17.24
N LEU A 20 -9.61 4.80 16.05
CA LEU A 20 -8.63 4.23 15.14
C LEU A 20 -7.17 4.47 15.59
N LEU A 21 -6.91 5.62 16.23
CA LEU A 21 -5.59 5.95 16.78
C LEU A 21 -5.29 5.17 18.08
N LEU A 22 -6.32 4.79 18.83
CA LEU A 22 -6.20 4.08 20.10
C LEU A 22 -6.22 2.55 19.94
N ALA A 23 -6.72 2.03 18.81
CA ALA A 23 -6.82 0.58 18.56
C ALA A 23 -5.48 -0.12 18.26
N ASN A 24 -4.36 0.61 18.18
CA ASN A 24 -3.06 0.02 17.93
C ASN A 24 -2.46 -0.69 19.16
N ASP A 25 -2.98 -0.40 20.36
CA ASP A 25 -2.50 -1.01 21.63
C ASP A 25 -3.00 -2.45 21.85
N ALA A 26 -3.93 -2.96 21.03
CA ALA A 26 -4.55 -4.28 21.24
C ALA A 26 -3.91 -5.42 20.43
N LEU A 27 -2.89 -5.17 19.59
CA LEU A 27 -2.21 -6.22 18.80
C LEU A 27 -1.04 -6.90 19.53
N GLY A 28 -1.01 -6.80 20.86
CA GLY A 28 -0.06 -7.52 21.71
C GLY A 28 -0.64 -8.82 22.27
N LYS A 29 -0.70 -9.89 21.44
CA LYS A 29 -0.63 -11.29 21.90
C LYS A 29 -0.25 -12.19 20.72
N ASN A 30 1.03 -12.56 20.70
CA ASN A 30 1.64 -13.38 19.67
C ASN A 30 1.46 -14.86 20.02
N ASP A 31 0.23 -15.35 19.90
CA ASP A 31 -0.08 -16.76 20.12
C ASP A 31 0.05 -17.52 18.78
N GLY A 32 1.21 -18.17 18.59
CA GLY A 32 1.43 -19.32 17.70
C GLY A 32 0.84 -19.26 16.27
N ILE A 33 1.59 -18.71 15.32
CA ILE A 33 1.23 -18.64 13.89
C ILE A 33 1.49 -19.99 13.16
N ALA A 34 1.00 -21.10 13.71
CA ALA A 34 1.01 -22.37 13.00
C ALA A 34 -0.16 -22.42 12.00
N GLY A 35 0.13 -22.19 10.72
CA GLY A 35 -0.61 -22.75 9.59
C GLY A 35 -2.06 -22.28 9.35
N ARG A 36 -2.52 -21.17 9.94
CA ARG A 36 -3.82 -20.59 9.55
C ARG A 36 -3.69 -19.86 8.21
N THR A 37 -4.04 -20.55 7.13
CA THR A 37 -4.22 -19.93 5.82
C THR A 37 -5.35 -18.91 5.92
N ILE A 38 -5.04 -17.63 5.68
CA ILE A 38 -6.06 -16.57 5.59
C ILE A 38 -6.85 -16.86 4.31
N PRO A 39 -8.18 -17.10 4.40
CA PRO A 39 -8.98 -17.39 3.21
C PRO A 39 -8.93 -16.20 2.26
N VAL A 40 -8.80 -16.48 0.96
CA VAL A 40 -8.81 -15.45 -0.08
C VAL A 40 -10.15 -14.72 -0.03
N ALA A 41 -10.13 -13.40 0.16
CA ALA A 41 -11.33 -12.60 0.12
C ALA A 41 -11.99 -12.71 -1.26
N PRO A 42 -13.32 -12.89 -1.35
CA PRO A 42 -14.00 -13.00 -2.63
C PRO A 42 -13.74 -11.75 -3.49
N GLU A 43 -13.25 -11.96 -4.72
CA GLU A 43 -12.69 -10.91 -5.59
C GLU A 43 -13.72 -9.86 -6.07
N ASN A 44 -15.02 -10.10 -5.86
CA ASN A 44 -16.09 -9.37 -6.54
C ASN A 44 -17.08 -8.68 -5.60
N ARG A 45 -16.68 -8.40 -4.36
CA ARG A 45 -17.47 -7.56 -3.46
C ARG A 45 -16.75 -6.26 -3.20
N GLU A 46 -17.51 -5.20 -2.99
CA GLU A 46 -16.98 -3.98 -2.42
C GLU A 46 -16.42 -4.28 -1.03
N ILE A 47 -15.10 -4.33 -0.91
CA ILE A 47 -14.44 -4.71 0.33
C ILE A 47 -14.19 -3.42 1.14
N PRO A 48 -14.59 -3.36 2.42
CA PRO A 48 -14.22 -2.24 3.28
C PRO A 48 -12.71 -2.22 3.49
N LEU A 49 -12.13 -1.04 3.65
CA LEU A 49 -10.72 -0.93 4.04
C LEU A 49 -10.54 -1.44 5.48
N SER A 50 -9.40 -2.04 5.77
CA SER A 50 -8.99 -2.21 7.17
C SER A 50 -8.73 -0.84 7.80
N ASN A 51 -8.78 -0.78 9.13
CA ASN A 51 -8.49 0.44 9.89
C ASN A 51 -7.15 1.10 9.49
N ALA A 52 -6.11 0.30 9.31
CA ALA A 52 -4.80 0.78 8.88
C ALA A 52 -4.83 1.31 7.43
N GLN A 53 -5.54 0.62 6.53
CA GLN A 53 -5.71 1.06 5.14
C GLN A 53 -6.48 2.38 5.07
N GLU A 54 -7.57 2.54 5.84
CA GLU A 54 -8.35 3.78 5.84
C GLU A 54 -7.52 4.98 6.33
N ARG A 55 -6.72 4.79 7.39
CA ARG A 55 -5.79 5.81 7.88
C ARG A 55 -4.79 6.24 6.80
N MET A 56 -4.16 5.29 6.13
CA MET A 56 -3.19 5.57 5.07
C MET A 56 -3.85 6.26 3.87
N TRP A 57 -5.03 5.80 3.48
CA TRP A 57 -5.80 6.41 2.39
C TRP A 57 -6.20 7.85 2.70
N PHE A 58 -6.60 8.13 3.94
CA PHE A 58 -6.88 9.48 4.40
C PHE A 58 -5.64 10.38 4.36
N LEU A 59 -4.48 9.89 4.81
CA LEU A 59 -3.22 10.63 4.76
C LEU A 59 -2.81 10.96 3.32
N HIS A 60 -2.93 9.99 2.41
CA HIS A 60 -2.68 10.23 0.98
C HIS A 60 -3.67 11.24 0.37
N ARG A 61 -4.93 11.27 0.81
CA ARG A 61 -5.93 12.27 0.36
C ARG A 61 -5.64 13.67 0.88
N LEU A 62 -4.99 13.81 2.04
CA LEU A 62 -4.63 15.10 2.63
C LEU A 62 -3.50 15.78 1.87
N ASP A 63 -2.50 15.01 1.44
CA ASP A 63 -1.41 15.47 0.58
C ASP A 63 -1.02 14.37 -0.44
N PRO A 64 -1.61 14.40 -1.65
CA PRO A 64 -1.32 13.41 -2.69
C PRO A 64 0.11 13.49 -3.25
N ALA A 65 0.83 14.59 -3.02
CA ALA A 65 2.21 14.76 -3.46
C ALA A 65 3.23 14.24 -2.43
N ALA A 66 2.78 13.95 -1.20
CA ALA A 66 3.66 13.45 -0.15
C ALA A 66 4.21 12.06 -0.49
N SER A 67 5.53 11.92 -0.42
CA SER A 67 6.24 10.64 -0.58
C SER A 67 6.57 9.95 0.75
N ALA A 68 6.11 10.51 1.88
CA ALA A 68 6.46 10.05 3.23
C ALA A 68 6.11 8.58 3.51
N TYR A 69 5.19 8.01 2.72
CA TYR A 69 4.75 6.62 2.84
C TYR A 69 5.19 5.73 1.68
N ASN A 70 6.06 6.23 0.80
CA ASN A 70 6.69 5.41 -0.22
C ASN A 70 7.80 4.57 0.40
N VAL A 71 7.72 3.25 0.24
CA VAL A 71 8.80 2.34 0.61
C VAL A 71 9.67 2.11 -0.62
N CYS A 72 10.86 2.71 -0.64
CA CYS A 72 11.85 2.51 -1.69
C CYS A 72 12.94 1.57 -1.19
N VAL A 73 13.22 0.51 -1.95
CA VAL A 73 14.26 -0.48 -1.62
C VAL A 73 15.31 -0.47 -2.73
N LEU A 74 16.58 -0.51 -2.34
CA LEU A 74 17.71 -0.64 -3.24
C LEU A 74 18.45 -1.94 -2.95
N TRP A 75 18.78 -2.69 -4.00
CA TRP A 75 19.58 -3.91 -3.91
C TRP A 75 20.88 -3.77 -4.67
N HIS A 76 21.98 -4.23 -4.04
CA HIS A 76 23.25 -4.41 -4.72
C HIS A 76 23.41 -5.89 -5.05
N LEU A 77 23.33 -6.21 -6.34
CA LEU A 77 23.42 -7.58 -6.84
C LEU A 77 24.76 -7.75 -7.56
N HIS A 78 25.43 -8.88 -7.33
CA HIS A 78 26.68 -9.22 -7.99
C HIS A 78 26.44 -10.28 -9.06
N GLY A 79 27.11 -10.14 -10.21
CA GLY A 79 27.02 -11.08 -11.33
C GLY A 79 26.07 -10.64 -12.45
N ASN A 80 25.73 -11.58 -13.33
CA ASN A 80 24.87 -11.33 -14.48
C ASN A 80 23.40 -11.36 -14.07
N LEU A 81 22.76 -10.19 -14.06
CA LEU A 81 21.32 -10.08 -13.85
C LEU A 81 20.57 -10.31 -15.17
N ASP A 82 19.75 -11.36 -15.21
CA ASP A 82 18.78 -11.56 -16.28
C ASP A 82 17.56 -10.67 -16.04
N ALA A 83 17.49 -9.57 -16.80
CA ALA A 83 16.39 -8.60 -16.70
C ALA A 83 15.04 -9.18 -17.12
N VAL A 84 15.02 -10.15 -18.05
CA VAL A 84 13.79 -10.78 -18.53
C VAL A 84 13.23 -11.70 -17.45
N ALA A 85 14.09 -12.50 -16.82
CA ALA A 85 13.69 -13.35 -15.70
C ALA A 85 13.23 -12.53 -14.48
N LEU A 86 13.87 -11.38 -14.21
CA LEU A 86 13.47 -10.46 -13.15
C LEU A 86 12.07 -9.88 -13.42
N GLN A 87 11.83 -9.40 -14.64
CA GLN A 87 10.52 -8.86 -15.02
C GLN A 87 9.42 -9.92 -14.88
N TYR A 88 9.67 -11.12 -15.42
CA TYR A 88 8.73 -12.23 -15.33
C TYR A 88 8.42 -12.60 -13.87
N SER A 89 9.44 -12.60 -13.01
CA SER A 89 9.27 -12.87 -11.57
C SER A 89 8.42 -11.81 -10.88
N ALA A 90 8.64 -10.52 -11.17
CA ALA A 90 7.83 -9.42 -10.65
C ALA A 90 6.36 -9.53 -11.10
N GLU A 91 6.13 -9.86 -12.38
CA GLU A 91 4.79 -10.10 -12.92
C GLU A 91 4.10 -11.27 -12.22
N LYS A 92 4.81 -12.37 -11.94
CA LYS A 92 4.24 -13.51 -11.19
C LYS A 92 3.90 -13.16 -9.75
N ILE A 93 4.73 -12.37 -9.07
CA ILE A 93 4.45 -11.90 -7.70
C ILE A 93 3.19 -11.03 -7.70
N THR A 94 3.08 -10.06 -8.60
CA THR A 94 1.91 -9.18 -8.65
C THR A 94 0.63 -9.90 -9.07
N GLN A 95 0.72 -10.93 -9.90
CA GLN A 95 -0.41 -11.79 -10.25
C GLN A 95 -0.84 -12.72 -9.09
N ARG A 96 0.10 -13.15 -8.25
CA ARG A 96 -0.17 -14.04 -7.10
C ARG A 96 -0.77 -13.28 -5.92
N HIS A 97 -0.30 -12.07 -5.65
CA HIS A 97 -0.65 -11.32 -4.45
C HIS A 97 -1.66 -10.21 -4.74
N SER A 98 -2.89 -10.38 -4.22
CA SER A 98 -4.00 -9.44 -4.45
C SER A 98 -3.69 -8.00 -4.05
N ILE A 99 -2.89 -7.78 -3.00
CA ILE A 99 -2.56 -6.44 -2.49
C ILE A 99 -1.89 -5.54 -3.55
N PHE A 100 -1.09 -6.11 -4.47
CA PHE A 100 -0.48 -5.33 -5.55
C PHE A 100 -1.49 -4.93 -6.62
N ARG A 101 -2.64 -5.62 -6.69
CA ARG A 101 -3.73 -5.32 -7.62
C ARG A 101 -4.88 -4.57 -6.94
N THR A 102 -4.74 -4.17 -5.68
CA THR A 102 -5.78 -3.46 -4.94
C THR A 102 -5.77 -1.97 -5.29
N THR A 103 -6.95 -1.44 -5.61
CA THR A 103 -7.19 -0.01 -5.81
C THR A 103 -8.20 0.50 -4.78
N TYR A 104 -8.10 1.78 -4.43
CA TYR A 104 -8.95 2.43 -3.43
C TYR A 104 -9.80 3.53 -4.07
N TYR A 105 -11.10 3.56 -3.78
CA TYR A 105 -12.04 4.53 -4.32
C TYR A 105 -13.06 4.97 -3.27
N VAL A 106 -13.84 6.00 -3.59
CA VAL A 106 -14.99 6.44 -2.79
C VAL A 106 -16.25 5.98 -3.50
N ASP A 107 -17.14 5.29 -2.81
CA ASP A 107 -18.43 4.89 -3.36
C ASP A 107 -19.43 6.08 -3.42
N GLU A 108 -20.61 5.84 -3.97
CA GLU A 108 -21.68 6.84 -4.08
C GLU A 108 -22.16 7.35 -2.71
N ASN A 109 -21.93 6.58 -1.64
CA ASN A 109 -22.31 6.90 -0.27
C ASN A 109 -21.19 7.65 0.49
N GLY A 110 -20.05 7.92 -0.14
CA GLY A 110 -18.93 8.61 0.48
C GLY A 110 -17.98 7.73 1.30
N ASN A 111 -18.14 6.40 1.26
CA ASN A 111 -17.28 5.47 2.00
C ASN A 111 -16.05 5.09 1.20
N ALA A 112 -14.91 4.93 1.88
CA ALA A 112 -13.72 4.38 1.26
C ALA A 112 -13.90 2.86 1.05
N ARG A 113 -13.67 2.41 -0.19
CA ARG A 113 -13.80 1.01 -0.61
C ARG A 113 -12.55 0.57 -1.35
N GLN A 114 -12.26 -0.73 -1.30
CA GLN A 114 -11.17 -1.33 -2.05
C GLN A 114 -11.68 -2.34 -3.07
N LYS A 115 -11.06 -2.35 -4.24
CA LYS A 115 -11.34 -3.28 -5.34
C LYS A 115 -10.05 -3.95 -5.80
N ILE A 116 -10.09 -5.27 -5.93
CA ILE A 116 -8.98 -6.06 -6.47
C ILE A 116 -9.16 -6.12 -7.98
N LEU A 117 -8.14 -5.68 -8.73
CA LEU A 117 -8.10 -5.80 -10.18
C LEU A 117 -7.70 -7.24 -10.56
N PRO A 118 -8.23 -7.78 -11.67
CA PRO A 118 -7.89 -9.14 -12.12
C PRO A 118 -6.40 -9.24 -12.52
N HIS A 119 -5.88 -8.20 -13.16
CA HIS A 119 -4.48 -8.09 -13.54
C HIS A 119 -4.04 -6.62 -13.49
N LEU A 120 -2.74 -6.41 -13.29
CA LEU A 120 -2.10 -5.11 -13.49
C LEU A 120 -1.63 -4.98 -14.94
N PRO A 121 -1.40 -3.74 -15.44
CA PRO A 121 -0.60 -3.55 -16.64
C PRO A 121 0.81 -4.12 -16.46
N PRO A 122 1.52 -4.46 -17.55
CA PRO A 122 2.89 -4.97 -17.48
C PRO A 122 3.81 -4.05 -16.68
N ILE A 123 4.66 -4.65 -15.85
CA ILE A 123 5.64 -3.91 -15.04
C ILE A 123 6.82 -3.58 -15.94
N GLY A 124 7.02 -2.29 -16.24
CA GLY A 124 8.18 -1.85 -17.00
C GLY A 124 9.45 -1.90 -16.15
N ILE A 125 10.50 -2.57 -16.64
CA ILE A 125 11.86 -2.44 -16.10
C ILE A 125 12.60 -1.40 -16.93
N GLN A 126 13.04 -0.32 -16.27
CA GLN A 126 13.94 0.65 -16.88
C GLN A 126 15.38 0.30 -16.51
N LYS A 127 16.19 -0.06 -17.51
CA LYS A 127 17.63 -0.21 -17.33
C LYS A 127 18.29 1.16 -17.48
N THR A 128 18.92 1.63 -16.42
CA THR A 128 19.63 2.91 -16.40
C THR A 128 21.05 2.70 -15.91
N SER A 129 22.03 3.21 -16.65
CA SER A 129 23.42 3.29 -16.17
C SER A 129 23.50 4.43 -15.17
N VAL A 130 23.78 4.10 -13.91
CA VAL A 130 23.97 5.09 -12.85
C VAL A 130 25.44 5.08 -12.45
N ASN A 131 26.09 6.24 -12.47
CA ASN A 131 27.41 6.41 -11.87
C ASN A 131 27.24 6.42 -10.35
N VAL A 132 27.34 5.25 -9.72
CA VAL A 132 27.28 5.16 -8.27
C VAL A 132 28.67 5.44 -7.71
N TYR A 133 28.86 6.62 -7.12
CA TYR A 133 30.06 6.88 -6.32
C TYR A 133 29.92 6.13 -4.99
N LEU A 134 30.53 4.94 -4.92
CA LEU A 134 30.66 4.21 -3.65
C LEU A 134 31.89 4.76 -2.92
N PRO A 135 31.76 5.35 -1.72
CA PRO A 135 32.94 5.74 -0.94
C PRO A 135 33.76 4.48 -0.61
N SER A 136 35.06 4.52 -0.86
CA SER A 136 35.99 3.44 -0.51
C SER A 136 35.81 3.07 0.96
N ARG A 137 35.45 1.81 1.24
CA ARG A 137 35.58 1.25 2.59
C ARG A 137 37.07 1.25 2.94
N LYS A 138 37.43 1.94 4.03
CA LYS A 138 38.71 1.75 4.71
C LYS A 138 38.73 0.40 5.42
#